data_AF-A0A450W148-F1
#
_entry.id   AF-A0A450W148-F1
#
_cell.length_a   1.000
_cell.length_b   1.000
_cell.length_c   1.000
_cell.angle_alpha   90.00
_cell.angle_beta   90.00
_cell.angle_gamma   90.00
#
_symmetry.space_group_name_H-M   'P 1'
#
loop_
_entity.id
_entity.type
_entity.pdbx_description
1 polymer ?
#
loop_
_entity_poly.entity_id
_entity_poly.type
_entity_poly.pdbx_seq_one_letter_code
_entity_poly.pdbx_strand_id
1 'polypeptide(L)'
;FAKLYTTKTPITAADLLNDRVLPFFKSHGLPMLRILTDRGTEYRGKAEQHDYQPYLALNDVEHTKTKVNSPQTNGICERFRKTILQEFYQVAFRKKPIYQQTFVYTDLESLQRDPDEWVMYYNEQRTHQGKMCSGRTPLVTLEDGKQIWKEKFVG
;
A
#
# COMPACT_ATOMS: atom_id res chain seq x y z
N PHE A 1 2.47 -1.77 -1.05
CA PHE A 1 3.38 -0.74 -0.51
C PHE A 1 3.25 -0.68 0.99
N ALA A 2 4.34 -0.39 1.69
CA ALA A 2 4.35 -0.07 3.11
C ALA A 2 5.36 1.06 3.33
N LYS A 3 5.08 2.00 4.24
CA LYS A 3 6.04 3.01 4.70
C LYS A 3 5.70 3.32 6.15
N LEU A 4 6.73 3.43 6.98
CA LEU A 4 6.65 3.62 8.41
C LEU A 4 6.71 5.11 8.71
N TYR A 5 5.90 5.52 9.68
CA TYR A 5 5.86 6.88 10.17
C TYR A 5 5.72 6.84 11.69
N THR A 6 6.32 7.82 12.37
CA THR A 6 6.15 8.01 13.82
C THR A 6 4.84 8.72 14.17
N THR A 7 4.19 9.34 13.19
CA THR A 7 2.92 10.06 13.35
C THR A 7 1.91 9.63 12.32
N LYS A 8 0.63 9.83 12.63
CA LYS A 8 -0.50 9.51 11.76
C LYS A 8 -1.19 10.81 11.32
N THR A 9 -0.65 11.45 10.29
CA THR A 9 -1.08 12.80 9.84
C THR A 9 -1.41 12.81 8.34
N PRO A 10 -2.19 13.79 7.85
CA PRO A 10 -2.50 13.91 6.42
C PRO A 10 -1.28 13.94 5.50
N ILE A 11 -0.21 14.61 5.92
CA ILE A 11 1.03 14.70 5.17
C ILE A 11 1.70 13.33 4.99
N THR A 12 1.67 12.46 5.99
CA THR A 12 2.22 11.08 5.89
C THR A 12 1.43 10.21 4.91
N ALA A 13 0.12 10.44 4.78
CA ALA A 13 -0.70 9.75 3.80
C ALA A 13 -0.39 10.22 2.36
N ALA A 14 -0.18 11.52 2.16
CA ALA A 14 0.22 12.08 0.87
C ALA A 14 1.65 11.65 0.47
N ASP A 15 2.57 11.63 1.43
CA ASP A 15 3.95 11.21 1.22
C ASP A 15 4.05 9.76 0.72
N LEU A 16 3.25 8.84 1.27
CA LEU A 16 3.23 7.45 0.79
C LEU A 16 2.85 7.37 -0.70
N LEU A 17 1.88 8.20 -1.12
CA LEU A 17 1.46 8.25 -2.51
C LEU A 17 2.56 8.81 -3.40
N ASN A 18 3.19 9.90 -2.96
CA ASN A 18 4.25 10.59 -3.69
C ASN A 18 5.50 9.75 -3.87
N ASP A 19 5.97 9.15 -2.78
CA ASP A 19 7.24 8.44 -2.73
C ASP A 19 7.16 7.07 -3.40
N ARG A 20 6.03 6.37 -3.25
CA ARG A 20 5.96 4.94 -3.60
C ARG A 20 4.86 4.58 -4.57
N VAL A 21 3.63 5.05 -4.34
CA VAL A 21 2.47 4.55 -5.09
C VAL A 21 2.41 5.13 -6.50
N LEU A 22 2.37 6.46 -6.63
CA LEU A 22 2.22 7.11 -7.94
C LEU A 22 3.42 6.85 -8.87
N PRO A 23 4.69 6.93 -8.41
CA PRO A 23 5.83 6.62 -9.27
C PRO A 23 5.79 5.17 -9.77
N PHE A 24 5.41 4.22 -8.92
CA PHE A 24 5.29 2.81 -9.31
C PHE A 24 4.29 2.64 -10.44
N PHE A 25 3.04 3.08 -10.29
CA PHE A 25 2.04 2.89 -11.35
C PHE A 25 2.36 3.70 -12.62
N LYS A 26 2.95 4.90 -12.48
CA LYS A 26 3.44 5.69 -13.61
C LYS A 26 4.54 4.96 -14.39
N SER A 27 5.50 4.33 -13.71
CA SER A 27 6.55 3.53 -14.37
C SER A 27 5.98 2.32 -15.14
N HIS A 28 4.83 1.80 -14.71
CA HIS A 28 4.10 0.75 -15.41
C HIS A 28 3.15 1.30 -16.49
N GLY A 29 3.13 2.61 -16.75
CA GLY A 29 2.25 3.23 -17.74
C GLY A 29 0.76 3.17 -17.38
N LEU A 30 0.45 3.09 -16.08
CA LEU A 30 -0.92 3.03 -15.56
C LEU A 30 -1.25 4.34 -14.82
N PRO A 31 -2.10 5.22 -15.38
CA PRO A 31 -2.53 6.42 -14.68
C PRO A 31 -3.44 6.07 -13.51
N MET A 32 -3.23 6.72 -12.36
CA MET A 32 -4.07 6.51 -11.18
C MET A 32 -5.29 7.43 -11.23
N LEU A 33 -6.45 6.89 -11.58
CA LEU A 33 -7.67 7.68 -11.74
C LEU A 33 -8.37 7.99 -10.42
N ARG A 34 -8.34 7.04 -9.47
CA ARG A 34 -9.13 7.12 -8.25
C ARG A 34 -8.49 6.31 -7.13
N ILE A 35 -8.53 6.87 -5.92
CA ILE A 35 -8.15 6.19 -4.68
C ILE A 35 -9.37 6.05 -3.77
N LEU A 36 -9.52 4.86 -3.20
CA LEU A 36 -10.51 4.56 -2.16
C LEU A 36 -9.82 4.51 -0.80
N THR A 37 -10.29 5.32 0.16
CA THR A 37 -9.84 5.25 1.57
C THR A 37 -11.00 5.00 2.51
N ASP A 38 -10.69 4.67 3.77
CA ASP A 38 -11.68 4.78 4.85
C ASP A 38 -11.91 6.25 5.24
N ARG A 39 -12.65 6.48 6.34
CA ARG A 39 -12.94 7.82 6.88
C ARG A 39 -11.94 8.27 7.96
N GLY A 40 -10.74 7.69 7.99
CA GLY A 40 -9.67 8.12 8.89
C GLY A 40 -9.37 9.61 8.80
N THR A 41 -8.92 10.20 9.90
CA THR A 41 -8.59 11.63 9.99
C THR A 41 -7.41 12.02 9.12
N GLU A 42 -6.57 11.06 8.73
CA GLU A 42 -5.49 11.23 7.76
C GLU A 42 -5.99 11.42 6.31
N TYR A 43 -7.25 11.08 6.02
CA TYR A 43 -7.86 11.20 4.69
C TYR A 43 -9.02 12.23 4.68
N ARG A 44 -9.33 12.84 5.81
CA ARG A 44 -10.50 13.71 5.97
C ARG A 44 -10.17 14.95 6.81
N GLY A 45 -10.38 16.12 6.20
CA GLY A 45 -10.36 17.43 6.84
C GLY A 45 -10.86 18.50 5.86
N LYS A 46 -10.84 19.76 6.29
CA LYS A 46 -11.06 20.91 5.39
C LYS A 46 -9.89 20.99 4.41
N ALA A 47 -10.16 21.18 3.12
CA ALA A 47 -9.13 21.16 2.08
C ALA A 47 -8.01 22.19 2.32
N GLU A 48 -8.36 23.36 2.88
CA GLU A 48 -7.42 24.43 3.26
C GLU A 48 -6.44 24.05 4.37
N GLN A 49 -6.72 22.99 5.12
CA GLN A 49 -5.97 22.58 6.33
C GLN A 49 -5.57 21.09 6.28
N HIS A 50 -5.69 20.44 5.12
CA HIS A 50 -5.53 18.99 5.02
C HIS A 50 -4.84 18.60 3.71
N ASP A 51 -3.52 18.47 3.77
CA ASP A 51 -2.61 18.29 2.62
C ASP A 51 -2.98 17.17 1.65
N TYR A 52 -3.64 16.11 2.14
CA TYR A 52 -4.03 14.97 1.31
C TYR A 52 -4.98 15.32 0.15
N GLN A 53 -6.01 16.14 0.38
CA GLN A 53 -7.00 16.43 -0.68
C GLN A 53 -6.43 17.32 -1.79
N PRO A 54 -5.73 18.44 -1.47
CA PRO A 54 -5.00 19.20 -2.47
C PRO A 54 -3.97 18.36 -3.21
N TYR A 55 -3.25 17.47 -2.52
CA TYR A 55 -2.27 16.58 -3.16
C TYR A 55 -2.91 15.67 -4.22
N LEU A 56 -4.06 15.06 -3.92
CA LEU A 56 -4.79 14.24 -4.88
C LEU A 56 -5.30 15.06 -6.08
N ALA A 57 -5.83 16.26 -5.82
CA ALA A 57 -6.30 17.16 -6.88
C ALA A 57 -5.16 17.60 -7.82
N LEU A 58 -3.98 17.89 -7.29
CA LEU A 58 -2.79 18.24 -8.10
C LEU A 58 -2.30 17.11 -9.00
N ASN A 59 -2.61 15.86 -8.66
CA ASN A 59 -2.24 14.67 -9.42
C ASN A 59 -3.40 14.11 -10.25
N ASP A 60 -4.51 14.85 -10.38
CA ASP A 60 -5.74 14.44 -11.08
C ASP A 60 -6.29 13.09 -10.59
N VAL A 61 -6.18 12.81 -9.29
CA VAL A 61 -6.65 11.57 -8.66
C VAL A 61 -7.96 11.83 -7.92
N GLU A 62 -9.04 11.16 -8.30
CA GLU A 62 -10.29 11.25 -7.57
C GLU A 62 -10.22 10.55 -6.21
N HIS A 63 -10.83 11.16 -5.18
CA HIS A 63 -10.92 10.56 -3.85
C HIS A 63 -12.31 10.01 -3.56
N THR A 64 -12.41 8.69 -3.40
CA THR A 64 -13.62 8.05 -2.88
C THR A 64 -13.39 7.56 -1.45
N LYS A 65 -14.43 7.63 -0.61
CA LYS A 65 -14.40 7.13 0.76
C LYS A 65 -15.37 5.96 0.89
N THR A 66 -15.01 4.93 1.65
CA THR A 66 -15.90 3.80 1.91
C THR A 66 -17.25 4.28 2.46
N LYS A 67 -18.35 3.58 2.24
CA LYS A 67 -19.63 3.90 2.91
C LYS A 67 -19.59 3.43 4.37
N VAL A 68 -20.31 4.13 5.25
CA VAL A 68 -20.46 3.69 6.66
C VAL A 68 -21.10 2.29 6.62
N ASN A 69 -20.56 1.35 7.40
CA ASN A 69 -21.02 -0.04 7.46
C ASN A 69 -20.91 -0.82 6.13
N SER A 70 -19.91 -0.54 5.29
CA SER A 70 -19.62 -1.33 4.07
C SER A 70 -18.28 -2.08 4.19
N PRO A 71 -18.24 -3.21 4.94
CA PRO A 71 -17.01 -3.96 5.21
C PRO A 71 -16.36 -4.56 3.96
N GLN A 72 -17.10 -4.72 2.87
CA GLN A 72 -16.62 -5.38 1.65
C GLN A 72 -15.61 -4.51 0.88
N THR A 73 -15.75 -3.18 0.90
CA THR A 73 -14.95 -2.28 0.05
C THR A 73 -13.51 -2.12 0.53
N ASN A 74 -13.23 -2.38 1.82
CA ASN A 74 -11.87 -2.30 2.40
C ASN A 74 -11.23 -3.67 2.66
N GLY A 75 -11.94 -4.77 2.35
CA GLY A 75 -11.51 -6.11 2.74
C GLY A 75 -10.15 -6.56 2.17
N ILE A 76 -9.72 -6.01 1.03
CA ILE A 76 -8.40 -6.29 0.46
C ILE A 76 -7.31 -5.67 1.34
N CYS A 77 -7.46 -4.38 1.71
CA CYS A 77 -6.51 -3.68 2.56
C CYS A 77 -6.45 -4.33 3.95
N GLU A 78 -7.60 -4.69 4.53
CA GLU A 78 -7.64 -5.38 5.82
C GLU A 78 -6.95 -6.74 5.80
N ARG A 79 -7.15 -7.54 4.73
CA ARG A 79 -6.44 -8.82 4.56
C ARG A 79 -4.94 -8.61 4.42
N PHE A 80 -4.51 -7.64 3.64
CA PHE A 80 -3.09 -7.29 3.52
C PHE A 80 -2.50 -6.90 4.88
N ARG A 81 -3.18 -6.01 5.63
CA ARG A 81 -2.75 -5.58 6.99
C ARG A 81 -2.63 -6.75 7.96
N LYS A 82 -3.56 -7.71 7.93
CA LYS A 82 -3.45 -8.94 8.75
C LYS A 82 -2.27 -9.80 8.32
N THR A 83 -2.05 -9.94 7.01
CA THR A 83 -0.97 -10.77 6.46
C THR A 83 0.40 -10.21 6.85
N ILE A 84 0.65 -8.92 6.62
CA ILE A 84 1.93 -8.29 7.00
C ILE A 84 2.13 -8.28 8.53
N LEU A 85 1.06 -8.16 9.32
CA LEU A 85 1.15 -8.29 10.77
C LEU A 85 1.63 -9.68 11.19
N GLN A 86 1.03 -10.74 10.65
CA GLN A 86 1.29 -12.12 11.04
C GLN A 86 2.61 -12.66 10.48
N GLU A 87 2.88 -12.40 9.20
CA GLU A 87 4.04 -12.96 8.50
C GLU A 87 5.31 -12.13 8.71
N PHE A 88 5.18 -10.81 8.87
CA PHE A 88 6.32 -9.91 9.04
C PHE A 88 6.45 -9.41 10.47
N TYR A 89 5.56 -8.52 10.93
CA TYR A 89 5.78 -7.78 12.19
C TYR A 89 5.87 -8.70 13.43
N GLN A 90 5.01 -9.72 13.53
CA GLN A 90 5.06 -10.66 14.65
C GLN A 90 6.33 -11.51 14.66
N VAL A 91 6.93 -11.76 13.49
CA VAL A 91 8.17 -12.52 13.35
C VAL A 91 9.37 -11.62 13.63
N ALA A 92 9.42 -10.44 12.99
CA ALA A 92 10.49 -9.45 13.12
C ALA A 92 10.66 -8.94 14.56
N PHE A 93 9.55 -8.77 15.29
CA PHE A 93 9.57 -8.33 16.69
C PHE A 93 9.44 -9.45 17.72
N ARG A 94 9.47 -10.73 17.30
CA ARG A 94 9.46 -11.84 18.25
C ARG A 94 10.75 -11.80 19.05
N LYS A 95 10.66 -11.76 20.39
CA LYS A 95 11.82 -11.94 21.27
C LYS A 95 12.43 -13.33 21.01
N LYS A 96 13.50 -13.42 20.23
CA LYS A 96 14.38 -14.60 20.20
C LYS A 96 15.80 -14.22 20.61
N PRO A 97 16.48 -15.04 21.43
CA PRO A 97 17.63 -14.64 22.22
C PRO A 97 18.97 -15.13 21.63
N ILE A 98 20.02 -14.35 21.89
CA ILE A 98 21.45 -14.70 22.02
C ILE A 98 22.22 -15.22 20.78
N TYR A 99 21.61 -15.88 19.77
CA TYR A 99 22.38 -16.44 18.63
C TYR A 99 21.84 -16.11 17.23
N GLN A 100 20.78 -15.31 17.14
CA GLN A 100 20.22 -14.89 15.86
C GLN A 100 20.37 -13.38 15.75
N GLN A 101 20.95 -12.92 14.65
CA GLN A 101 21.21 -11.52 14.31
C GLN A 101 19.90 -10.75 14.09
N THR A 102 18.98 -10.75 15.06
CA THR A 102 17.86 -9.81 15.09
C THR A 102 18.46 -8.49 15.51
N PHE A 103 18.84 -7.68 14.52
CA PHE A 103 19.26 -6.31 14.73
C PHE A 103 18.19 -5.63 15.59
N VAL A 104 18.59 -5.11 16.75
CA VAL A 104 17.73 -4.17 17.48
C VAL A 104 17.63 -2.96 16.58
N TYR A 105 16.44 -2.70 16.03
CA TYR A 105 16.23 -1.50 15.22
C TYR A 105 16.48 -0.28 16.09
N THR A 106 17.52 0.49 15.74
CA THR A 106 17.95 1.68 16.48
C THR A 106 17.22 2.94 16.00
N ASP A 107 16.67 2.89 14.80
CA ASP A 107 16.04 4.01 14.11
C ASP A 107 15.02 3.50 13.07
N LEU A 108 14.14 4.41 12.63
CA LEU A 108 13.06 4.08 11.70
C LEU A 108 13.56 3.63 10.33
N GLU A 109 14.70 4.15 9.87
CA GLU A 109 15.27 3.82 8.57
C GLU A 109 15.77 2.38 8.55
N SER A 110 16.48 1.96 9.61
CA SER A 110 16.91 0.57 9.80
C SER A 110 15.72 -0.39 9.79
N LEU A 111 14.60 0.00 10.42
CA LEU A 111 13.37 -0.79 10.43
C LEU A 111 12.62 -0.76 9.10
N GLN A 112 12.76 0.28 8.28
CA GLN A 112 12.03 0.42 7.01
C GLN A 112 12.53 -0.55 5.93
N ARG A 113 13.78 -1.00 5.99
CA ARG A 113 14.37 -1.90 4.97
C ARG A 113 13.67 -3.26 4.94
N ASP A 114 13.44 -3.84 6.10
CA ASP A 114 12.80 -5.15 6.26
C ASP A 114 11.35 -5.23 5.69
N PRO A 115 10.41 -4.30 5.96
CA PRO A 115 9.10 -4.30 5.33
C PRO A 115 9.19 -3.99 3.82
N ASP A 116 10.23 -3.30 3.34
CA ASP A 116 10.42 -3.04 1.91
C ASP A 116 10.76 -4.34 1.18
N GLU A 117 11.73 -5.10 1.70
CA GLU A 117 12.09 -6.42 1.21
C GLU A 117 10.89 -7.39 1.29
N TRP A 118 10.17 -7.38 2.42
CA TRP A 118 8.99 -8.23 2.57
C TRP A 118 7.88 -7.89 1.57
N VAL A 119 7.65 -6.60 1.28
CA VAL A 119 6.66 -6.17 0.28
C VAL A 119 7.09 -6.57 -1.13
N MET A 120 8.37 -6.50 -1.47
CA MET A 120 8.89 -7.02 -2.73
C MET A 120 8.63 -8.52 -2.86
N TYR A 121 9.01 -9.30 -1.85
CA TYR A 121 8.70 -10.73 -1.79
C TYR A 121 7.19 -11.01 -1.96
N TYR A 122 6.34 -10.29 -1.22
CA TYR A 122 4.88 -10.45 -1.27
C TYR A 122 4.30 -10.19 -2.68
N ASN A 123 4.85 -9.21 -3.40
CA ASN A 123 4.35 -8.78 -4.71
C ASN A 123 4.95 -9.56 -5.89
N GLU A 124 6.19 -10.03 -5.76
CA GLU A 124 6.95 -10.57 -6.90
C GLU A 124 7.20 -12.08 -6.81
N GLN A 125 7.20 -12.65 -5.61
CA GLN A 125 7.59 -14.05 -5.39
C GLN A 125 6.47 -14.87 -4.73
N ARG A 126 5.70 -14.28 -3.80
CA ARG A 126 4.61 -14.97 -3.11
C ARG A 126 3.39 -15.13 -4.01
N THR A 127 3.04 -16.37 -4.34
CA THR A 127 1.81 -16.71 -5.07
C THR A 127 0.58 -16.61 -4.17
N HIS A 128 -0.55 -16.14 -4.72
CA HIS A 128 -1.80 -16.02 -3.95
C HIS A 128 -2.92 -16.82 -4.62
N GLN A 129 -3.58 -17.69 -3.85
CA GLN A 129 -4.69 -18.52 -4.33
C GLN A 129 -6.04 -17.80 -4.38
N GLY A 130 -6.08 -16.50 -4.03
CA GLY A 130 -7.31 -15.71 -4.09
C GLY A 130 -7.79 -15.50 -5.53
N LYS A 131 -9.11 -15.30 -5.72
CA LYS A 131 -9.78 -15.15 -7.02
C LYS A 131 -9.08 -14.20 -8.02
N MET A 132 -8.43 -13.15 -7.54
CA MET A 132 -7.77 -12.17 -8.40
C MET A 132 -6.43 -12.69 -8.96
N CYS A 133 -5.65 -13.38 -8.14
CA CYS A 133 -4.31 -13.82 -8.51
C CYS A 133 -4.30 -15.25 -9.06
N SER A 134 -5.20 -16.12 -8.61
CA SER A 134 -5.36 -17.51 -9.12
C SER A 134 -4.04 -18.29 -9.18
N GLY A 135 -3.26 -18.24 -8.11
CA GLY A 135 -1.95 -18.91 -8.02
C GLY A 135 -0.78 -18.09 -8.56
N ARG A 136 -1.01 -16.88 -9.11
CA ARG A 136 0.04 -15.96 -9.56
C ARG A 136 0.45 -14.99 -8.44
N THR A 137 1.51 -14.23 -8.69
CA THR A 137 1.92 -13.13 -7.81
C THR A 137 1.11 -11.86 -8.12
N PRO A 138 1.03 -10.89 -7.19
CA PRO A 138 0.34 -9.63 -7.42
C PRO A 138 0.90 -8.86 -8.63
N LEU A 139 2.22 -8.87 -8.84
CA LEU A 139 2.85 -8.18 -9.98
C LEU A 139 2.46 -8.82 -11.32
N VAL A 140 2.49 -10.15 -11.43
CA VAL A 140 2.03 -10.84 -12.66
C VAL A 140 0.55 -10.55 -12.92
N THR A 141 -0.26 -10.55 -11.86
CA THR A 141 -1.69 -10.21 -11.97
C THR A 141 -1.90 -8.77 -12.47
N LEU A 142 -1.05 -7.83 -12.05
CA LEU A 142 -1.10 -6.44 -12.49
C LEU A 142 -0.73 -6.31 -13.98
N GLU A 143 0.35 -6.94 -14.43
CA GLU A 143 0.77 -6.87 -15.83
C GLU A 143 -0.27 -7.50 -16.77
N ASP A 144 -0.87 -8.62 -16.39
CA ASP A 144 -1.95 -9.22 -17.18
C ASP A 144 -3.19 -8.31 -17.22
N GLY A 145 -3.55 -7.68 -16.10
CA GLY A 145 -4.66 -6.72 -16.04
C GLY A 145 -4.41 -5.46 -16.86
N LYS A 146 -3.15 -5.01 -16.94
CA LYS A 146 -2.72 -3.87 -17.74
C LYS A 146 -2.88 -4.11 -19.23
N GLN A 147 -2.65 -5.33 -19.72
CA GLN A 147 -2.91 -5.68 -21.12
C GLN A 147 -4.39 -5.49 -21.47
N ILE A 148 -5.29 -6.01 -20.61
CA ILE A 148 -6.75 -5.84 -20.77
C ILE A 148 -7.16 -4.37 -20.71
N TRP A 149 -6.52 -3.58 -19.85
CA TRP A 149 -6.79 -2.14 -19.76
C TRP A 149 -6.40 -1.42 -21.05
N LYS A 150 -5.19 -1.69 -21.58
CA LYS A 150 -4.72 -1.09 -22.85
C LYS A 150 -5.66 -1.40 -24.01
N GLU A 151 -6.14 -2.64 -24.12
CA GLU A 151 -7.09 -3.06 -25.16
C GLU A 151 -8.42 -2.30 -25.09
N LYS A 152 -8.86 -1.87 -23.90
CA LYS A 152 -10.13 -1.16 -23.71
C LYS A 152 -10.03 0.37 -23.76
N PHE A 153 -8.86 0.93 -23.46
CA PHE A 153 -8.66 2.38 -23.33
C PHE A 153 -7.86 3.00 -24.48
N VAL A 154 -7.09 2.21 -25.22
CA VAL A 154 -6.28 2.66 -26.37
C VAL A 154 -6.85 2.15 -27.71
N GLY A 155 -7.84 1.25 -27.65
CA GLY A 155 -8.59 0.74 -28.80
C GLY A 155 -9.84 1.54 -29.12
#